data_AF-A0A6U5BI80-F1
#
_entry.id   AF-A0A6U5BI80-F1
#
_cell.length_a   1.000
_cell.length_b   1.000
_cell.length_c   1.000
_cell.angle_alpha   90.00
_cell.angle_beta   90.00
_cell.angle_gamma   90.00
#
_symmetry.space_group_name_H-M   'P 1'
#
loop_
_entity.id
_entity.type
_entity.pdbx_description
1 polymer ?
#
loop_
_entity_poly.entity_id
_entity_poly.type
_entity_poly.pdbx_seq_one_letter_code
_entity_poly.pdbx_strand_id
1 'polypeptide(L)'
;MCRRHVKFLRAAVKWSQKGGVQGDEGLHLLLAMGHEAAGELALALPHYARSGTDAASSFATALVSNSMRMTTDERELLALRAVFLSLNVGRIDLAEALHKCCCASTQPNLLDAEGVRGNFCRQMLAACRRRAPPLFLMLRSTYHKVHSTEPTLREAVERIGESYFGVAAPRVGSKRAGEASPRGD
;
A
#
# COMPACT_ATOMS: atom_id res chain seq x y z
N MET A 1 3.48 25.09 -1.77
CA MET A 1 3.55 25.24 -0.29
C MET A 1 5.01 25.44 0.14
N CYS A 2 5.30 26.21 1.19
CA CYS A 2 6.67 26.41 1.69
C CYS A 2 7.12 25.27 2.64
N ARG A 3 8.39 24.86 2.62
CA ARG A 3 8.97 23.82 3.51
C ARG A 3 8.70 24.04 5.01
N ARG A 4 8.50 25.30 5.43
CA ARG A 4 8.14 25.65 6.82
C ARG A 4 6.78 25.07 7.23
N HIS A 5 5.81 25.00 6.31
CA HIS A 5 4.48 24.43 6.57
C HIS A 5 4.53 22.91 6.79
N VAL A 6 5.31 22.19 5.99
CA VAL A 6 5.49 20.72 6.17
C VAL A 6 6.12 20.40 7.53
N LYS A 7 7.10 21.20 7.97
CA LYS A 7 7.72 21.03 9.30
C LYS A 7 6.70 21.24 10.44
N PHE A 8 5.86 22.26 10.31
CA PHE A 8 4.78 22.52 11.27
C PHE A 8 3.76 21.37 11.29
N LEU A 9 3.26 20.95 10.13
CA LEU A 9 2.28 19.87 10.01
C LEU A 9 2.81 18.55 10.56
N ARG A 10 4.09 18.23 10.35
CA ARG A 10 4.73 17.05 10.95
C ARG A 10 4.72 17.12 12.49
N ALA A 11 5.01 18.29 13.06
CA ALA A 11 4.95 18.49 14.49
C ALA A 11 3.51 18.38 15.03
N ALA A 12 2.53 18.90 14.28
CA ALA A 12 1.11 18.81 14.61
C ALA A 12 0.60 17.36 14.60
N VAL A 13 0.94 16.58 13.56
CA VAL A 13 0.64 15.13 13.50
C VAL A 13 1.23 14.42 14.72
N LYS A 14 2.52 14.65 15.02
CA LYS A 14 3.17 14.05 16.20
C LYS A 14 2.49 14.46 17.52
N TRP A 15 2.04 15.71 17.63
CA TRP A 15 1.32 16.17 18.81
C TRP A 15 -0.05 15.49 18.93
N SER A 16 -0.78 15.33 17.82
CA SER A 16 -2.10 14.68 17.80
C SER A 16 -2.05 13.20 18.19
N GLN A 17 -0.89 12.55 18.06
CA GLN A 17 -0.70 11.16 18.50
C GLN A 17 -0.90 10.95 20.01
N LYS A 18 -0.89 12.04 20.81
CA LYS A 18 -1.25 11.98 22.24
C LYS A 18 -2.68 11.51 22.48
N GLY A 19 -3.59 11.71 21.52
CA GLY A 19 -4.97 11.26 21.56
C GLY A 19 -5.24 9.92 20.86
N GLY A 20 -4.23 9.32 20.21
CA GLY A 20 -4.38 8.06 19.49
C GLY A 20 -3.13 7.68 18.69
N VAL A 21 -2.85 6.38 18.55
CA VAL A 21 -1.56 5.87 18.05
C VAL A 21 -1.22 6.34 16.62
N GLN A 22 -2.23 6.66 15.80
CA GLN A 22 -2.03 7.03 14.39
C GLN A 22 -2.01 8.54 14.13
N GLY A 23 -2.37 9.39 15.09
CA GLY A 23 -2.55 10.83 14.88
C GLY A 23 -3.89 11.19 14.21
N ASP A 24 -4.14 12.48 14.06
CA ASP A 24 -5.38 13.02 13.48
C ASP A 24 -5.45 12.84 11.96
N GLU A 25 -6.58 12.35 11.46
CA GLU A 25 -6.79 12.02 10.04
C GLU A 25 -6.76 13.27 9.13
N GLY A 26 -7.28 14.40 9.61
CA GLY A 26 -7.26 15.67 8.88
C GLY A 26 -5.86 16.26 8.79
N LEU A 27 -5.08 16.19 9.86
CA LEU A 27 -3.66 16.58 9.85
C LEU A 27 -2.84 15.69 8.91
N HIS A 28 -3.15 14.39 8.86
CA HIS A 28 -2.55 13.47 7.89
C HIS A 28 -2.86 13.89 6.44
N LEU A 29 -4.11 14.24 6.13
CA LEU A 29 -4.48 14.74 4.81
C LEU A 29 -3.72 16.02 4.43
N LEU A 30 -3.69 17.01 5.34
CA LEU A 30 -2.99 18.28 5.09
C LEU A 30 -1.49 18.08 4.86
N LEU A 31 -0.86 17.17 5.63
CA LEU A 31 0.55 16.84 5.45
C LEU A 31 0.81 16.11 4.13
N ALA A 32 -0.09 15.21 3.71
CA ALA A 32 -0.01 14.53 2.43
C ALA A 32 -0.07 15.54 1.27
N MET A 33 -1.04 16.45 1.28
CA MET A 33 -1.18 17.53 0.29
C MET A 33 0.05 18.45 0.28
N GLY A 34 0.65 18.71 1.45
CA GLY A 34 1.87 19.50 1.56
C GLY A 34 3.08 18.84 0.88
N HIS A 35 3.25 17.53 1.05
CA HIS A 35 4.27 16.75 0.35
C HIS A 35 4.00 16.63 -1.15
N GLU A 36 2.75 16.41 -1.54
CA GLU A 36 2.35 16.37 -2.95
C GLU A 36 2.63 17.71 -3.65
N ALA A 37 2.26 18.84 -3.04
CA ALA A 37 2.53 20.17 -3.57
C ALA A 37 4.04 20.50 -3.64
N ALA A 38 4.89 19.70 -3.00
CA ALA A 38 6.35 19.77 -3.11
C ALA A 38 6.92 18.77 -4.13
N GLY A 39 6.08 17.98 -4.82
CA GLY A 39 6.49 16.91 -5.74
C GLY A 39 7.00 15.64 -5.04
N GLU A 40 6.77 15.52 -3.73
CA GLU A 40 7.31 14.44 -2.89
C GLU A 40 6.27 13.32 -2.68
N LEU A 41 5.74 12.74 -3.76
CA LEU A 41 4.65 11.76 -3.67
C LEU A 41 4.97 10.58 -2.74
N ALA A 42 6.21 10.08 -2.76
CA ALA A 42 6.65 8.99 -1.89
C ALA A 42 6.51 9.32 -0.39
N LEU A 43 6.65 10.60 -0.02
CA LEU A 43 6.43 11.09 1.34
C LEU A 43 4.94 11.35 1.61
N ALA A 44 4.14 11.66 0.59
CA ALA A 44 2.70 11.87 0.72
C ALA A 44 1.92 10.55 0.93
N LEU A 45 2.29 9.47 0.23
CA LEU A 45 1.56 8.18 0.25
C LEU A 45 1.24 7.65 1.65
N PRO A 46 2.19 7.60 2.61
CA PRO A 46 1.91 7.08 3.95
C PRO A 46 0.97 7.98 4.75
N HIS A 47 0.92 9.28 4.44
CA HIS A 47 0.01 10.21 5.10
C HIS A 47 -1.39 10.12 4.52
N TYR A 48 -1.52 9.99 3.20
CA TYR A 48 -2.81 9.69 2.57
C TYR A 48 -3.41 8.37 3.09
N ALA A 49 -2.62 7.32 3.26
CA ALA A 49 -3.09 6.04 3.79
C ALA A 49 -3.68 6.12 5.22
N ARG A 50 -3.35 7.17 5.98
CA ARG A 50 -3.84 7.42 7.35
C ARG A 50 -4.93 8.51 7.43
N SER A 51 -5.37 9.01 6.29
CA SER A 51 -6.43 10.02 6.23
C SER A 51 -7.84 9.39 6.28
N GLY A 52 -8.85 10.25 6.31
CA GLY A 52 -10.27 9.85 6.25
C GLY A 52 -10.64 9.22 4.91
N THR A 53 -11.75 8.48 4.88
CA THR A 53 -12.29 7.91 3.63
C THR A 53 -12.60 8.97 2.58
N ASP A 54 -13.00 10.17 3.01
CA ASP A 54 -13.34 11.30 2.14
C ASP A 54 -12.13 11.79 1.32
N ALA A 55 -10.92 11.46 1.76
CA ALA A 55 -9.69 11.77 1.04
C ALA A 55 -9.39 10.80 -0.11
N ALA A 56 -10.14 9.69 -0.27
CA ALA A 56 -9.86 8.69 -1.32
C ALA A 56 -9.85 9.30 -2.73
N SER A 57 -10.79 10.20 -3.01
CA SER A 57 -10.85 10.90 -4.31
C SER A 57 -9.67 11.85 -4.48
N SER A 58 -9.34 12.67 -3.48
CA SER A 58 -8.15 13.54 -3.51
C SER A 58 -6.87 12.74 -3.68
N PHE A 59 -6.79 11.57 -3.03
CA PHE A 59 -5.66 10.69 -3.14
C PHE A 59 -5.54 10.12 -4.55
N ALA A 60 -6.62 9.60 -5.13
CA ALA A 60 -6.63 9.13 -6.51
C ALA A 60 -6.27 10.26 -7.50
N THR A 61 -6.77 11.48 -7.29
CA THR A 61 -6.37 12.66 -8.08
C THR A 61 -4.87 12.94 -7.98
N ALA A 62 -4.29 12.89 -6.78
CA ALA A 62 -2.86 13.04 -6.57
C ALA A 62 -2.06 11.97 -7.36
N LEU A 63 -2.53 10.72 -7.33
CA LEU A 63 -1.92 9.65 -8.13
C LEU A 63 -2.03 9.97 -9.64
N VAL A 64 -3.20 10.33 -10.14
CA VAL A 64 -3.43 10.75 -11.54
C VAL A 64 -2.43 11.83 -11.96
N SER A 65 -2.36 12.94 -11.23
CA SER A 65 -1.49 14.08 -11.54
C SER A 65 -0.01 13.71 -11.61
N ASN A 66 0.44 12.84 -10.72
CA ASN A 66 1.84 12.38 -10.69
C ASN A 66 2.13 11.27 -11.73
N SER A 67 1.10 10.56 -12.16
CA SER A 67 1.19 9.39 -13.04
C SER A 67 1.24 9.71 -14.54
N MET A 68 1.00 10.97 -14.91
CA MET A 68 0.93 11.42 -16.31
C MET A 68 2.20 11.11 -17.12
N ARG A 69 3.35 11.03 -16.45
CA ARG A 69 4.66 10.75 -17.07
C ARG A 69 5.13 9.30 -16.90
N MET A 70 4.33 8.47 -16.22
CA MET A 70 4.65 7.08 -15.95
C MET A 70 4.16 6.17 -17.07
N THR A 71 4.75 4.99 -17.19
CA THR A 71 4.22 3.89 -18.01
C THR A 71 2.95 3.31 -17.37
N THR A 72 2.12 2.60 -18.14
CA THR A 72 0.92 1.93 -17.59
C THR A 72 1.28 0.99 -16.44
N ASP A 73 2.36 0.22 -16.56
CA ASP A 73 2.80 -0.69 -15.50
C ASP A 73 3.16 0.08 -14.21
N GLU A 74 3.93 1.16 -14.30
CA GLU A 74 4.28 1.97 -13.13
C GLU A 74 3.05 2.58 -12.44
N ARG A 75 2.03 2.98 -13.22
CA ARG A 75 0.76 3.52 -12.68
C ARG A 75 -0.01 2.48 -11.90
N GLU A 76 -0.19 1.30 -12.48
CA GLU A 76 -0.89 0.20 -11.82
C GLU A 76 -0.18 -0.24 -10.54
N LEU A 77 1.16 -0.27 -10.57
CA LEU A 77 1.95 -0.58 -9.40
C LEU A 77 1.81 0.49 -8.31
N LEU A 78 1.82 1.77 -8.69
CA LEU A 78 1.61 2.88 -7.77
C LEU A 78 0.21 2.81 -7.12
N ALA A 79 -0.84 2.59 -7.91
CA ALA A 79 -2.21 2.44 -7.42
C ALA A 79 -2.34 1.24 -6.47
N LEU A 80 -1.78 0.08 -6.84
CA LEU A 80 -1.78 -1.12 -6.01
C LEU A 80 -1.07 -0.89 -4.68
N ARG A 81 0.11 -0.24 -4.69
CA ARG A 81 0.85 0.14 -3.47
C ARG A 81 0.02 1.04 -2.57
N ALA A 82 -0.68 2.03 -3.13
CA ALA A 82 -1.50 2.96 -2.36
C ALA A 82 -2.65 2.24 -1.63
N VAL A 83 -3.32 1.29 -2.31
CA VAL A 83 -4.37 0.47 -1.69
C VAL A 83 -3.79 -0.40 -0.57
N PHE A 84 -2.65 -1.06 -0.82
CA PHE A 84 -2.05 -1.97 0.17
C PHE A 84 -1.43 -1.24 1.36
N LEU A 85 -0.95 -0.01 1.18
CA LEU A 85 -0.54 0.85 2.30
C LEU A 85 -1.71 1.18 3.22
N SER A 86 -2.89 1.43 2.66
CA SER A 86 -4.12 1.68 3.43
C SER A 86 -4.55 0.43 4.22
N LEU A 87 -4.44 -0.75 3.60
CA LEU A 87 -4.66 -2.02 4.30
C LEU A 87 -3.68 -2.21 5.46
N ASN A 88 -2.38 -1.95 5.27
CA ASN A 88 -1.35 -2.12 6.30
C ASN A 88 -1.56 -1.26 7.56
N VAL A 89 -2.24 -0.12 7.44
CA VAL A 89 -2.58 0.72 8.59
C VAL A 89 -3.99 0.41 9.15
N GLY A 90 -4.61 -0.68 8.72
CA GLY A 90 -5.92 -1.14 9.20
C GLY A 90 -7.11 -0.41 8.58
N ARG A 91 -6.91 0.41 7.54
CA ARG A 91 -7.95 1.27 6.96
C ARG A 91 -8.60 0.60 5.75
N ILE A 92 -9.42 -0.42 6.01
CA ILE A 92 -10.04 -1.21 4.94
C ILE A 92 -11.04 -0.41 4.10
N ASP A 93 -11.84 0.46 4.72
CA ASP A 93 -12.84 1.26 4.00
C ASP A 93 -12.18 2.29 3.07
N LEU A 94 -11.06 2.89 3.51
CA LEU A 94 -10.24 3.74 2.66
C LEU A 94 -9.61 2.95 1.51
N ALA A 95 -9.06 1.77 1.80
CA ALA A 95 -8.44 0.91 0.79
C ALA A 95 -9.43 0.55 -0.33
N GLU A 96 -10.68 0.26 0.03
CA GLU A 96 -11.73 -0.02 -0.95
C GLU A 96 -12.20 1.22 -1.72
N ALA A 97 -12.40 2.35 -1.03
CA ALA A 97 -12.75 3.60 -1.67
C ALA A 97 -11.67 3.99 -2.70
N LEU A 98 -10.40 3.85 -2.32
CA LEU A 98 -9.26 4.11 -3.20
C LEU A 98 -9.21 3.14 -4.38
N HIS A 99 -9.42 1.84 -4.17
CA HIS A 99 -9.50 0.87 -5.27
C HIS A 99 -10.60 1.26 -6.27
N LYS A 100 -11.80 1.64 -5.78
CA LYS A 100 -12.89 2.12 -6.64
C LYS A 100 -12.48 3.36 -7.43
N CYS A 101 -11.89 4.36 -6.78
CA CYS A 101 -11.44 5.58 -7.44
C CYS A 101 -10.33 5.31 -8.48
N CYS A 102 -9.36 4.45 -8.18
CA CYS A 102 -8.30 4.08 -9.11
C CYS A 102 -8.84 3.35 -10.34
N CYS A 103 -9.75 2.39 -10.17
CA CYS A 103 -10.37 1.67 -11.28
C CYS A 103 -11.32 2.53 -12.11
N ALA A 104 -11.93 3.56 -11.52
CA ALA A 104 -12.79 4.52 -12.22
C ALA A 104 -12.01 5.61 -12.98
N SER A 105 -10.70 5.74 -12.74
CA SER A 105 -9.86 6.71 -13.45
C SER A 105 -9.70 6.31 -14.91
N THR A 106 -10.07 7.19 -15.84
CA THR A 106 -10.00 6.89 -17.28
C THR A 106 -8.84 7.57 -17.99
N GLN A 107 -8.27 8.65 -17.42
CA GLN A 107 -7.20 9.43 -18.05
C GLN A 107 -6.17 9.98 -17.04
N PRO A 108 -5.04 9.28 -16.84
CA PRO A 108 -4.77 7.92 -17.30
C PRO A 108 -5.53 6.87 -16.47
N ASN A 109 -5.72 5.68 -17.04
CA ASN A 109 -6.13 4.52 -16.25
C ASN A 109 -5.05 4.23 -15.19
N LEU A 110 -5.46 4.26 -13.93
CA LEU A 110 -4.58 4.00 -12.79
C LEU A 110 -4.51 2.52 -12.46
N LEU A 111 -5.59 1.77 -12.66
CA LEU A 111 -5.66 0.36 -12.35
C LEU A 111 -6.74 -0.31 -13.19
N ASP A 112 -6.33 -1.17 -14.13
CA ASP A 112 -7.31 -1.99 -14.86
C ASP A 112 -7.97 -2.99 -13.91
N ALA A 113 -9.29 -2.84 -13.72
CA ALA A 113 -10.10 -3.68 -12.85
C ALA A 113 -10.16 -5.16 -13.30
N GLU A 114 -10.05 -5.40 -14.61
CA GLU A 114 -10.03 -6.76 -15.18
C GLU A 114 -8.61 -7.30 -15.33
N GLY A 115 -7.61 -6.41 -15.28
CA GLY A 115 -6.21 -6.75 -15.28
C GLY A 115 -5.75 -7.54 -14.05
N VAL A 116 -4.58 -8.17 -14.16
CA VAL A 116 -4.02 -9.05 -13.10
C VAL A 116 -3.88 -8.30 -11.76
N ARG A 117 -3.40 -7.05 -11.78
CA ARG A 117 -3.19 -6.23 -10.58
C ARG A 117 -4.50 -5.73 -9.97
N GLY A 118 -5.48 -5.31 -10.79
CA GLY A 118 -6.81 -4.93 -10.30
C GLY A 118 -7.55 -6.11 -9.68
N ASN A 119 -7.54 -7.28 -10.34
CA ASN A 119 -8.11 -8.48 -9.79
C ASN A 119 -7.42 -8.91 -8.49
N PHE A 120 -6.07 -8.88 -8.43
CA PHE A 120 -5.35 -9.15 -7.18
C PHE A 120 -5.79 -8.22 -6.04
N CYS A 121 -5.89 -6.92 -6.32
CA CYS A 121 -6.32 -5.91 -5.37
C CYS A 121 -7.73 -6.20 -4.84
N ARG A 122 -8.70 -6.41 -5.74
CA ARG A 122 -10.09 -6.74 -5.42
C ARG A 122 -10.20 -8.00 -4.55
N GLN A 123 -9.49 -9.05 -4.91
CA GLN A 123 -9.54 -10.32 -4.15
C GLN A 123 -8.86 -10.19 -2.78
N MET A 124 -7.76 -9.45 -2.69
CA MET A 124 -7.09 -9.18 -1.42
C MET A 124 -7.99 -8.38 -0.47
N LEU A 125 -8.68 -7.35 -0.97
CA LEU A 125 -9.68 -6.60 -0.20
C LEU A 125 -10.80 -7.52 0.32
N ALA A 126 -11.33 -8.39 -0.54
CA ALA A 126 -12.35 -9.37 -0.15
C ALA A 126 -11.85 -10.34 0.94
N ALA A 127 -10.61 -10.81 0.83
CA ALA A 127 -9.99 -11.66 1.85
C ALA A 127 -9.85 -10.95 3.19
N CYS A 128 -9.37 -9.69 3.18
CA CYS A 128 -9.20 -8.88 4.39
C CYS A 128 -10.55 -8.61 5.08
N ARG A 129 -11.58 -8.26 4.30
CA ARG A 129 -12.94 -8.01 4.85
C ARG A 129 -13.53 -9.24 5.51
N ARG A 130 -13.38 -10.40 4.88
CA ARG A 130 -13.94 -11.66 5.38
C ARG A 130 -13.09 -12.31 6.47
N ARG A 131 -11.89 -11.78 6.74
CA ARG A 131 -10.88 -12.41 7.60
C ARG A 131 -10.73 -13.90 7.29
N ALA A 132 -10.47 -14.21 6.01
CA ALA A 132 -10.36 -15.58 5.52
C ALA A 132 -8.89 -15.96 5.22
N PRO A 133 -8.12 -16.51 6.19
CA PRO A 133 -6.73 -16.91 5.98
C PRO A 133 -6.50 -17.87 4.81
N PRO A 134 -7.34 -18.90 4.57
CA PRO A 134 -7.15 -19.79 3.42
C PRO A 134 -7.18 -19.05 2.08
N LEU A 135 -8.08 -18.07 1.95
CA LEU A 135 -8.19 -17.24 0.77
C LEU A 135 -6.93 -16.36 0.61
N PHE A 136 -6.45 -15.75 1.69
CA PHE A 136 -5.20 -15.00 1.67
C PHE A 136 -4.01 -15.85 1.21
N LEU A 137 -3.84 -17.06 1.78
CA LEU A 137 -2.73 -17.96 1.42
C LEU A 137 -2.77 -18.36 -0.05
N MET A 138 -3.97 -18.68 -0.56
CA MET A 138 -4.20 -18.97 -1.97
C MET A 138 -3.80 -17.76 -2.84
N LEU A 139 -4.30 -16.57 -2.53
CA LEU A 139 -4.00 -15.35 -3.28
C LEU A 139 -2.50 -15.01 -3.27
N ARG A 140 -1.84 -15.14 -2.11
CA ARG A 140 -0.40 -14.92 -1.97
C ARG A 140 0.41 -15.83 -2.91
N SER A 141 -0.01 -17.08 -3.04
CA SER A 141 0.61 -18.05 -3.95
C SER A 141 0.28 -17.76 -5.42
N THR A 142 -1.00 -17.59 -5.75
CA THR A 142 -1.48 -17.37 -7.12
C THR A 142 -0.87 -16.11 -7.74
N TYR A 143 -0.80 -15.03 -6.97
CA TYR A 143 -0.27 -13.74 -7.43
C TYR A 143 1.21 -13.54 -7.06
N HIS A 144 1.95 -14.62 -6.78
CA HIS A 144 3.38 -14.54 -6.40
C HIS A 144 4.18 -13.65 -7.35
N LYS A 145 4.04 -13.84 -8.67
CA LYS A 145 4.77 -13.06 -9.68
C LYS A 145 4.45 -11.56 -9.66
N VAL A 146 3.28 -11.16 -9.15
CA VAL A 146 2.87 -9.74 -9.07
C VAL A 146 3.60 -9.01 -7.95
N HIS A 147 3.82 -9.68 -6.81
CA HIS A 147 4.40 -9.04 -5.63
C HIS A 147 5.87 -9.41 -5.39
N SER A 148 6.35 -10.55 -5.88
CA SER A 148 7.71 -11.03 -5.59
C SER A 148 8.82 -10.20 -6.23
N THR A 149 8.54 -9.53 -7.35
CA THR A 149 9.50 -8.70 -8.09
C THR A 149 9.68 -7.32 -7.46
N GLU A 150 8.71 -6.88 -6.65
CA GLU A 150 8.64 -5.53 -6.09
C GLU A 150 8.75 -5.59 -4.56
N PRO A 151 9.92 -5.29 -3.96
CA PRO A 151 10.18 -5.50 -2.54
C PRO A 151 9.14 -4.83 -1.63
N THR A 152 8.75 -3.60 -1.94
CA THR A 152 7.76 -2.83 -1.16
C THR A 152 6.37 -3.45 -1.21
N LEU A 153 6.01 -4.09 -2.32
CA LEU A 153 4.72 -4.76 -2.48
C LEU A 153 4.72 -6.11 -1.77
N ARG A 154 5.83 -6.88 -1.88
CA ARG A 154 6.02 -8.11 -1.11
C ARG A 154 5.88 -7.87 0.39
N GLU A 155 6.61 -6.89 0.93
CA GLU A 155 6.51 -6.53 2.35
C GLU A 155 5.10 -6.09 2.73
N ALA A 156 4.39 -5.38 1.85
CA ALA A 156 3.02 -4.99 2.10
C ALA A 156 2.09 -6.21 2.19
N VAL A 157 2.25 -7.21 1.32
CA VAL A 157 1.49 -8.48 1.38
C VAL A 157 1.80 -9.26 2.66
N GLU A 158 3.06 -9.30 3.09
CA GLU A 158 3.48 -9.96 4.33
C GLU A 158 2.85 -9.28 5.56
N ARG A 159 2.94 -7.95 5.64
CA ARG A 159 2.33 -7.17 6.72
C ARG A 159 0.81 -7.31 6.74
N ILE A 160 0.13 -7.40 5.59
CA ILE A 160 -1.29 -7.73 5.51
C ILE A 160 -1.56 -9.14 6.06
N GLY A 161 -0.72 -10.12 5.69
CA GLY A 161 -0.75 -11.49 6.20
C GLY A 161 -0.75 -11.56 7.72
N GLU A 162 0.18 -10.84 8.33
CA GLU A 162 0.34 -10.78 9.79
C GLU A 162 -0.82 -10.03 10.45
N SER A 163 -1.18 -8.85 9.95
CA SER A 163 -2.17 -7.98 10.59
C SER A 163 -3.62 -8.45 10.48
N TYR A 164 -4.04 -9.04 9.36
CA TYR A 164 -5.43 -9.48 9.16
C TYR A 164 -5.63 -10.97 9.44
N PHE A 165 -4.59 -11.78 9.30
CA PHE A 165 -4.72 -13.24 9.28
C PHE A 165 -3.79 -13.97 10.27
N GLY A 166 -2.89 -13.27 10.97
CA GLY A 166 -1.92 -13.89 11.88
C GLY A 166 -0.93 -14.82 11.18
N VAL A 167 -0.76 -14.67 9.86
CA VAL A 167 0.14 -15.49 9.06
C VAL A 167 1.53 -14.86 9.07
N ALA A 168 2.48 -15.50 9.73
CA ALA A 168 3.87 -15.05 9.73
C ALA A 168 4.46 -15.01 8.31
N ALA A 169 5.35 -14.06 8.06
CA ALA A 169 6.16 -14.05 6.85
C ALA A 169 6.91 -15.40 6.68
N PRO A 170 7.00 -15.95 5.45
CA PRO A 170 7.79 -17.15 5.21
C PRO A 170 9.22 -16.91 5.70
N ARG A 171 9.71 -17.78 6.59
CA ARG A 171 11.12 -17.70 7.00
C ARG A 171 11.99 -17.92 5.76
N VAL A 172 12.67 -16.87 5.30
CA VAL A 172 13.75 -17.02 4.33
C VAL A 172 14.78 -17.92 5.00
N GLY A 173 14.91 -19.15 4.51
CA GLY A 173 15.75 -20.16 5.13
C GLY A 173 17.17 -19.61 5.34
N SER A 174 17.61 -19.58 6.59
CA SER A 174 19.03 -19.67 6.92
C SER A 174 19.59 -20.82 6.09
N LYS A 175 20.64 -20.56 5.31
CA LYS A 175 21.35 -21.58 4.51
C LYS A 175 21.45 -22.87 5.32
N ARG A 176 20.96 -23.99 4.79
CA ARG A 176 21.23 -25.32 5.35
C ARG A 176 22.75 -25.47 5.40
N ALA A 177 23.32 -25.41 6.59
CA ALA A 177 24.64 -25.98 6.85
C ALA A 177 24.50 -27.50 6.71
N GLY A 178 25.31 -28.10 5.83
CA GLY A 178 25.39 -29.56 5.72
C GLY A 178 25.29 -30.10 4.29
N GLU A 179 26.14 -29.63 3.39
CA GLU A 179 26.66 -30.52 2.35
C GLU A 179 28.01 -31.05 2.86
N ALA A 180 27.95 -32.17 3.57
CA ALA A 180 29.12 -33.00 3.79
C ALA A 180 29.49 -33.65 2.45
N SER A 181 30.64 -33.25 1.91
CA SER A 181 31.27 -33.90 0.77
C SER A 181 31.75 -35.29 1.18
N PRO A 182 31.36 -36.38 0.50
CA PRO A 182 32.03 -37.66 0.68
C PRO A 182 33.28 -37.63 -0.21
N ARG A 183 34.46 -37.53 0.40
CA ARG A 183 35.68 -37.99 -0.26
C ARG A 183 35.75 -39.48 -0.04
N GLY A 184 35.58 -40.21 -1.14
CA GLY A 184 35.83 -41.63 -1.24
C GLY A 184 37.31 -41.96 -1.03
N ASP A 185 37.51 -43.24 -0.73
CA ASP A 185 38.76 -43.94 -0.49
C ASP A 185 39.80 -43.79 -1.62
#